data_AF-A0A3C0A0M6-F1
#
_entry.id   AF-A0A3C0A0M6-F1
#
_cell.length_a   1.000
_cell.length_b   1.000
_cell.length_c   1.000
_cell.angle_alpha   90.00
_cell.angle_beta   90.00
_cell.angle_gamma   90.00
#
_symmetry.space_group_name_H-M   'P 1'
#
loop_
_entity.id
_entity.type
_entity.pdbx_description
1 polymer ?
#
loop_
_entity_poly.entity_id
_entity_poly.type
_entity_poly.pdbx_seq_one_letter_code
_entity_poly.pdbx_strand_id
1 'polypeptide(L)'
;MTHCPKCPSETLVESKCLGNLLLDHCPACGGIWFDKGELEALLSQSQGQVSTDFNLLTPKPAGCECPRCRKKMPRGGLVNPLLLVDKCPDCGGVWLDHNELDLLKKLLGLTGGPSSGEPVQRPPAAPALPALPARRFRLLPLASIALGSIGLFYQVRNYLKVIEKPSPMRFFIVSVICILLFSYGLFSLLQRVSPGSSDKN
;
A
#
# COMPACT_ATOMS: atom_id res chain seq x y z
N MET A 1 -24.37 -14.44 -3.50
CA MET A 1 -23.64 -15.43 -2.68
C MET A 1 -22.16 -15.15 -2.82
N THR A 2 -21.47 -14.87 -1.71
CA THR A 2 -20.03 -14.63 -1.64
C THR A 2 -19.33 -15.96 -1.37
N HIS A 3 -18.37 -16.33 -2.22
CA HIS A 3 -17.61 -17.57 -2.08
C HIS A 3 -16.29 -17.32 -1.35
N CYS A 4 -15.81 -18.31 -0.62
CA CYS A 4 -14.51 -18.21 0.03
C CYS A 4 -13.39 -18.17 -1.02
N PRO A 5 -12.45 -17.22 -0.93
CA PRO A 5 -11.39 -17.08 -1.93
C PRO A 5 -10.31 -18.16 -1.84
N LYS A 6 -10.27 -18.90 -0.72
CA LYS A 6 -9.41 -20.09 -0.55
C LYS A 6 -10.16 -21.40 -0.79
N CYS A 7 -11.49 -21.42 -0.60
CA CYS A 7 -12.35 -22.59 -0.74
C CYS A 7 -13.47 -22.28 -1.74
N PRO A 8 -13.25 -22.40 -3.05
CA PRO A 8 -14.21 -21.98 -4.08
C PRO A 8 -15.57 -22.67 -3.97
N SER A 9 -15.59 -23.89 -3.45
CA SER A 9 -16.80 -24.69 -3.25
C SER A 9 -17.65 -24.25 -2.05
N GLU A 10 -17.12 -23.39 -1.18
CA GLU A 10 -17.76 -22.98 0.06
C GLU A 10 -18.27 -21.54 -0.02
N THR A 11 -19.45 -21.32 0.54
CA THR A 11 -20.07 -20.00 0.68
C THR A 11 -19.76 -19.41 2.04
N LEU A 12 -19.46 -18.11 2.08
CA LEU A 12 -19.27 -17.41 3.34
C LEU A 12 -20.61 -17.31 4.09
N VAL A 13 -20.55 -17.52 5.40
CA VAL A 13 -21.69 -17.44 6.32
C VAL A 13 -21.47 -16.27 7.26
N GLU A 14 -22.45 -15.38 7.32
CA GLU A 14 -22.43 -14.25 8.24
C GLU A 14 -22.66 -14.75 9.68
N SER A 15 -21.73 -14.46 10.60
CA SER A 15 -21.93 -14.77 12.02
C SER A 15 -21.05 -13.90 12.93
N LYS A 16 -21.37 -13.88 14.23
CA LYS A 16 -20.60 -13.12 15.24
C LYS A 16 -19.37 -13.92 15.70
N CYS A 17 -18.37 -14.06 14.83
CA CYS A 17 -17.15 -14.82 15.15
C CYS A 17 -16.11 -14.00 15.92
N LEU A 18 -16.13 -12.67 15.83
CA LEU A 18 -15.10 -11.81 16.42
C LEU A 18 -15.72 -10.53 16.99
N GLY A 19 -15.70 -10.42 18.32
CA GLY A 19 -16.42 -9.36 19.01
C GLY A 19 -17.93 -9.42 18.74
N ASN A 20 -18.56 -8.26 18.57
CA ASN A 20 -20.00 -8.16 18.29
C ASN A 20 -20.32 -7.83 16.83
N LEU A 21 -19.31 -7.83 15.95
CA LEU A 21 -19.49 -7.58 14.53
C LEU A 21 -20.03 -8.83 13.83
N LEU A 22 -20.98 -8.63 12.92
CA LEU A 22 -21.41 -9.66 11.98
C LEU A 22 -20.38 -9.74 10.86
N LEU A 23 -19.66 -10.86 10.78
CA LEU A 23 -18.59 -11.05 9.82
C LEU A 23 -18.86 -12.29 8.97
N ASP A 24 -18.48 -12.21 7.71
CA ASP A 24 -18.58 -13.29 6.74
C ASP A 24 -17.41 -14.27 6.94
N HIS A 25 -17.66 -15.45 7.51
CA HIS A 25 -16.62 -16.46 7.73
C HIS A 25 -16.82 -17.70 6.86
N CYS A 26 -15.71 -18.37 6.53
CA CYS A 26 -15.74 -19.65 5.83
C CYS A 26 -15.79 -20.80 6.84
N PRO A 27 -16.82 -21.68 6.79
CA PRO A 27 -16.93 -22.81 7.71
C PRO A 27 -15.84 -23.88 7.49
N ALA A 28 -15.27 -23.98 6.29
CA ALA A 28 -14.26 -25.00 5.97
C ALA A 28 -12.84 -24.61 6.38
N CYS A 29 -12.41 -23.36 6.12
CA CYS A 29 -11.04 -22.92 6.39
C CYS A 29 -10.90 -21.96 7.57
N GLY A 30 -12.02 -21.50 8.15
CA GLY A 30 -12.02 -20.59 9.29
C GLY A 30 -11.53 -19.16 8.98
N GLY A 31 -11.32 -18.83 7.70
CA GLY A 31 -11.00 -17.46 7.28
C GLY A 31 -12.20 -16.53 7.38
N ILE A 32 -11.92 -15.24 7.60
CA ILE A 32 -12.94 -14.20 7.81
C ILE A 32 -12.74 -13.08 6.79
N TRP A 33 -13.85 -12.68 6.18
CA TRP A 33 -13.94 -11.49 5.34
C TRP A 33 -14.44 -10.30 6.17
N PHE A 34 -13.74 -9.19 6.04
CA PHE A 34 -14.09 -7.89 6.61
C PHE A 34 -14.44 -6.95 5.46
N ASP A 35 -15.63 -6.36 5.50
CA ASP A 35 -15.96 -5.27 4.59
C ASP A 35 -15.21 -3.98 4.98
N LYS A 36 -15.23 -3.00 4.08
CA LYS A 36 -14.49 -1.74 4.26
C LYS A 36 -14.90 -1.04 5.56
N GLY A 37 -13.94 -0.77 6.44
CA GLY A 37 -14.19 -0.09 7.71
C GLY A 37 -14.49 -1.03 8.88
N GLU A 38 -14.75 -2.31 8.66
CA GLU A 38 -15.10 -3.25 9.73
C GLU A 38 -13.88 -3.67 10.55
N LEU A 39 -12.77 -3.96 9.87
CA LEU A 39 -11.52 -4.28 10.53
C LEU A 39 -11.01 -3.08 11.31
N GLU A 40 -11.13 -1.88 10.74
CA GLU A 40 -10.82 -0.62 11.40
C GLU A 40 -11.68 -0.41 12.66
N ALA A 41 -12.99 -0.63 12.57
CA ALA A 41 -13.91 -0.52 13.69
C ALA A 41 -13.63 -1.55 14.80
N LEU A 42 -13.17 -2.75 14.43
CA LEU A 42 -12.77 -3.78 15.39
C LEU A 42 -11.46 -3.42 16.09
N LEU A 43 -10.51 -2.88 15.34
CA LEU A 43 -9.21 -2.43 15.86
C LEU A 43 -9.37 -1.21 16.78
N SER A 44 -10.26 -0.27 16.45
CA SER A 44 -10.58 0.88 17.30
C SER A 44 -11.25 0.52 18.62
N GLN A 45 -11.87 -0.67 18.74
CA GLN A 45 -12.45 -1.16 20.00
C GLN A 45 -11.41 -1.79 20.93
N SER A 46 -10.27 -2.25 20.39
CA SER A 46 -9.19 -2.77 21.22
C SER A 46 -8.42 -1.60 21.87
N GLN A 47 -8.10 -1.71 23.16
CA GLN A 47 -7.50 -0.63 23.97
C GLN A 47 -6.07 -0.22 23.54
N GLY A 48 -5.54 -0.77 22.44
CA GLY A 48 -4.24 -0.42 21.90
C GLY A 48 -4.33 0.73 20.92
N GLN A 49 -3.40 1.70 20.99
CA GLN A 49 -3.17 2.69 19.94
C GLN A 49 -2.77 1.98 18.64
N VAL A 50 -3.75 1.53 17.88
CA VAL A 50 -3.55 1.02 16.53
C VAL A 50 -3.51 2.22 15.59
N SER A 51 -2.42 2.35 14.84
CA SER A 51 -2.22 3.43 13.88
C SER A 51 -3.36 3.47 12.86
N THR A 52 -3.82 4.69 12.54
CA THR A 52 -4.92 4.97 11.60
C THR A 52 -4.60 4.67 10.14
N ASP A 53 -3.37 4.23 9.85
CA ASP A 53 -2.90 3.91 8.51
C ASP A 53 -3.10 2.42 8.20
N PHE A 54 -4.31 2.08 7.75
CA PHE A 54 -4.67 0.73 7.27
C PHE A 54 -4.20 0.45 5.84
N ASN A 55 -3.10 1.09 5.42
CA ASN A 55 -2.47 0.84 4.14
C ASN A 55 -1.56 -0.38 4.24
N LEU A 56 -1.51 -1.18 3.17
CA LEU A 56 -0.63 -2.33 3.13
C LEU A 56 0.84 -1.88 3.13
N LEU A 57 1.59 -2.37 4.11
CA LEU A 57 3.04 -2.32 4.17
C LEU A 57 3.58 -3.35 3.17
N THR A 58 4.33 -2.88 2.17
CA THR A 58 4.99 -3.74 1.16
C THR A 58 4.01 -4.69 0.45
N PRO A 59 3.04 -4.17 -0.34
CA PRO A 59 2.06 -5.00 -1.02
C PRO A 59 2.73 -5.89 -2.08
N LYS A 60 2.54 -7.20 -1.95
CA LYS A 60 2.95 -8.22 -2.92
C LYS A 60 1.74 -8.65 -3.75
N PRO A 61 1.86 -8.83 -5.08
CA PRO A 61 0.74 -9.23 -5.93
C PRO A 61 0.26 -10.69 -5.73
N ALA A 62 0.73 -11.39 -4.69
CA ALA A 62 0.52 -12.82 -4.44
C ALA A 62 -0.65 -13.11 -3.48
N GLY A 63 -1.73 -12.34 -3.54
CA GLY A 63 -2.91 -12.56 -2.71
C GLY A 63 -4.08 -13.22 -3.45
N CYS A 64 -5.18 -13.42 -2.73
CA CYS A 64 -6.35 -14.15 -3.21
C CYS A 64 -7.37 -13.26 -3.97
N GLU A 65 -8.43 -13.85 -4.53
CA GLU A 65 -9.47 -13.10 -5.23
C GLU A 65 -10.48 -12.49 -4.26
N CYS A 66 -10.96 -11.28 -4.53
CA CYS A 66 -11.95 -10.65 -3.67
C CYS A 66 -13.33 -11.33 -3.80
N PRO A 67 -13.99 -11.74 -2.70
CA PRO A 67 -15.31 -12.37 -2.76
C PRO A 67 -16.42 -11.42 -3.25
N ARG A 68 -16.22 -10.10 -3.12
CA ARG A 68 -17.19 -9.06 -3.54
C ARG A 68 -17.00 -8.67 -5.01
N CYS A 69 -15.77 -8.35 -5.45
CA CYS A 69 -15.51 -7.81 -6.79
C CYS A 69 -14.69 -8.73 -7.71
N ARG A 70 -14.25 -9.91 -7.23
CA ARG A 70 -13.44 -10.93 -7.94
C ARG A 70 -12.09 -10.45 -8.48
N LYS A 71 -11.60 -9.30 -8.00
CA LYS A 71 -10.27 -8.78 -8.37
C LYS A 71 -9.19 -9.40 -7.49
N LYS A 72 -7.98 -9.54 -8.03
CA LYS A 72 -6.82 -10.01 -7.27
C LYS A 72 -6.46 -9.00 -6.18
N MET A 73 -6.43 -9.47 -4.95
CA MET A 73 -6.05 -8.68 -3.79
C MET A 73 -4.54 -8.83 -3.60
N PRO A 74 -3.77 -7.73 -3.48
CA PRO A 74 -2.41 -7.82 -3.00
C PRO A 74 -2.38 -8.24 -1.52
N ARG A 75 -1.35 -9.01 -1.16
CA ARG A 75 -1.04 -9.40 0.21
C ARG A 75 0.04 -8.50 0.77
N GLY A 76 -0.13 -7.96 1.97
CA GLY A 76 0.88 -7.12 2.61
C GLY A 76 0.66 -7.00 4.10
N GLY A 77 1.63 -6.43 4.82
CA GLY A 77 1.49 -6.22 6.26
C GLY A 77 0.43 -5.16 6.58
N LEU A 78 -0.38 -5.37 7.60
CA LEU A 78 -1.37 -4.41 8.09
C LEU A 78 -1.07 -4.07 9.55
N VAL A 79 -0.87 -2.78 9.87
CA VAL A 79 -0.42 -2.27 11.19
C VAL A 79 0.97 -2.76 11.59
N ASN A 80 1.26 -4.05 11.40
CA ASN A 80 2.52 -4.73 11.62
C ASN A 80 2.94 -5.43 10.30
N PRO A 81 4.22 -5.35 9.88
CA PRO A 81 4.75 -6.09 8.73
C PRO A 81 4.53 -7.61 8.77
N LEU A 82 4.37 -8.19 9.97
CA LEU A 82 4.15 -9.62 10.18
C LEU A 82 2.68 -10.03 10.04
N LEU A 83 1.73 -9.11 10.27
CA LEU A 83 0.32 -9.35 10.06
C LEU A 83 0.01 -9.17 8.58
N LEU A 84 0.37 -10.17 7.79
CA LEU A 84 0.05 -10.20 6.37
C LEU A 84 -1.47 -10.33 6.23
N VAL A 85 -2.08 -9.52 5.38
CA VAL A 85 -3.50 -9.60 5.05
C VAL A 85 -3.68 -9.35 3.55
N ASP A 86 -4.77 -9.85 2.99
CA ASP A 86 -5.16 -9.57 1.61
C ASP A 86 -6.18 -8.42 1.59
N LYS A 87 -5.80 -7.25 1.08
CA LYS A 87 -6.70 -6.08 1.00
C LYS A 87 -7.11 -5.83 -0.44
N CYS A 88 -8.42 -5.75 -0.69
CA CYS A 88 -8.94 -5.36 -1.99
C CYS A 88 -8.74 -3.85 -2.21
N PRO A 89 -8.05 -3.43 -3.29
CA PRO A 89 -7.85 -2.01 -3.58
C PRO A 89 -9.13 -1.30 -4.04
N ASP A 90 -10.13 -2.05 -4.55
CA ASP A 90 -11.33 -1.46 -5.13
C ASP A 90 -12.48 -1.32 -4.13
N CYS A 91 -12.85 -2.41 -3.46
CA CYS A 91 -13.93 -2.36 -2.46
C CYS A 91 -13.42 -1.95 -1.08
N GLY A 92 -12.11 -2.08 -0.81
CA GLY A 92 -11.52 -1.80 0.50
C GLY A 92 -11.69 -2.91 1.53
N GLY A 93 -12.34 -4.02 1.18
CA GLY A 93 -12.49 -5.18 2.07
C GLY A 93 -11.17 -5.92 2.27
N VAL A 94 -11.07 -6.63 3.38
CA VAL A 94 -9.87 -7.30 3.85
C VAL A 94 -10.20 -8.76 4.15
N TRP A 95 -9.36 -9.67 3.64
CA TRP A 95 -9.44 -11.08 3.98
C TRP A 95 -8.32 -11.44 4.96
N LEU A 96 -8.70 -12.09 6.06
CA LEU A 96 -7.78 -12.69 7.02
C LEU A 96 -8.02 -14.19 7.06
N ASP A 97 -6.96 -14.97 6.90
CA ASP A 97 -7.03 -16.41 7.17
C ASP A 97 -6.99 -16.73 8.67
N HIS A 98 -7.23 -18.00 9.01
CA HIS A 98 -7.26 -18.45 10.40
C HIS A 98 -5.97 -18.14 11.16
N ASN A 99 -4.81 -18.29 10.52
CA ASN A 99 -3.50 -18.04 11.13
C ASN A 99 -3.25 -16.54 11.35
N GLU A 100 -3.64 -15.71 10.39
CA GLU A 100 -3.57 -14.24 10.48
C GLU A 100 -4.52 -13.72 11.56
N LEU A 101 -5.72 -14.30 11.67
CA LEU A 101 -6.70 -13.98 12.69
C LEU A 101 -6.18 -14.28 14.11
N ASP A 102 -5.49 -15.40 14.29
CA ASP A 102 -4.88 -15.74 15.57
C ASP A 102 -3.75 -14.77 15.94
N LEU A 103 -2.96 -14.32 14.95
CA LEU A 103 -1.95 -13.29 15.17
C LEU A 103 -2.60 -11.95 15.53
N LEU A 104 -3.68 -11.57 14.84
CA LEU A 104 -4.46 -10.38 15.14
C LEU A 104 -4.97 -10.42 16.58
N LYS A 105 -5.61 -11.51 17.03
CA LYS A 105 -6.10 -11.66 18.41
C LYS A 105 -4.99 -11.50 19.45
N LYS A 106 -3.81 -12.08 19.19
CA LYS A 106 -2.63 -11.93 20.06
C LYS A 106 -2.13 -10.50 20.12
N LEU A 107 -2.07 -9.81 18.98
CA LEU A 107 -1.65 -8.41 18.89
C LEU A 107 -2.63 -7.47 19.61
N LEU A 108 -3.92 -7.77 19.58
CA LEU A 108 -4.97 -6.95 20.21
C LEU A 108 -5.20 -7.27 21.69
N GLY A 109 -4.49 -8.25 22.27
CA GLY A 109 -4.72 -8.66 23.66
C GLY A 109 -6.12 -9.22 23.88
N LEU A 110 -6.80 -9.70 22.83
CA LEU A 110 -8.12 -10.34 22.91
C LEU A 110 -7.95 -11.79 23.41
N THR A 111 -7.37 -11.96 24.59
CA THR A 111 -7.37 -13.24 25.30
C THR A 111 -8.73 -13.41 25.97
N GLY A 112 -9.62 -14.14 25.29
CA GLY A 112 -10.85 -14.80 25.79
C GLY A 112 -11.57 -14.23 27.02
N GLY A 113 -12.77 -13.68 26.78
CA GLY A 113 -13.82 -13.47 27.79
C GLY A 113 -15.22 -13.39 27.13
N PRO A 114 -16.29 -13.88 27.78
CA PRO A 114 -17.62 -14.00 27.17
C PRO A 114 -18.36 -12.66 27.06
N SER A 115 -19.03 -12.52 25.91
CA SER A 115 -20.12 -11.61 25.53
C SER A 115 -20.65 -10.63 26.59
N SER A 116 -20.46 -9.33 26.34
CA SER A 116 -21.50 -8.32 26.51
C SER A 116 -21.08 -7.05 25.77
N GLY A 117 -21.78 -6.66 24.72
CA GLY A 117 -21.59 -5.34 24.14
C GLY A 117 -22.71 -4.97 23.18
N GLU A 118 -23.19 -3.77 23.43
CA GLU A 118 -24.29 -3.05 22.79
C GLU A 118 -24.19 -3.01 21.25
N PRO A 119 -25.32 -2.87 20.53
CA PRO A 119 -25.33 -2.86 19.07
C PRO A 119 -24.75 -1.55 18.51
N VAL A 120 -23.63 -1.65 17.78
CA VAL A 120 -23.08 -0.55 16.97
C VAL A 120 -23.64 -0.66 15.55
N GLN A 121 -24.17 0.46 15.03
CA GLN A 121 -24.85 0.52 13.75
C GLN A 121 -23.87 0.58 12.56
N ARG A 122 -24.23 -0.18 11.52
CA ARG A 122 -23.55 -0.33 10.23
C ARG A 122 -23.42 1.02 9.48
N PRO A 123 -22.24 1.41 8.97
CA PRO A 123 -22.13 2.49 7.98
C PRO A 123 -22.77 2.05 6.65
N PRO A 124 -23.55 2.90 5.96
CA PRO A 124 -24.23 2.53 4.73
C PRO A 124 -23.24 2.19 3.61
N ALA A 125 -23.55 1.12 2.86
CA ALA A 125 -22.76 0.66 1.73
C ALA A 125 -22.65 1.76 0.66
N ALA A 126 -21.42 2.21 0.40
CA ALA A 126 -21.16 3.16 -0.67
C ALA A 126 -21.32 2.48 -2.05
N PRO A 127 -22.00 3.11 -3.03
CA PRO A 127 -22.11 2.58 -4.38
C PRO A 127 -20.74 2.56 -5.08
N ALA A 128 -20.51 1.51 -5.87
CA ALA A 128 -19.25 1.27 -6.56
C ALA A 128 -18.92 2.38 -7.56
N LEU A 129 -17.79 3.07 -7.35
CA LEU A 129 -17.24 4.03 -8.31
C LEU A 129 -16.55 3.30 -9.48
N PRO A 130 -16.60 3.86 -10.71
CA PRO A 130 -15.93 3.28 -11.86
C PRO A 130 -14.40 3.41 -11.78
N ALA A 131 -13.72 2.42 -12.36
CA ALA A 131 -12.28 2.24 -12.29
C ALA A 131 -11.49 3.27 -13.12
N LEU A 132 -10.54 3.96 -12.50
CA LEU A 132 -9.52 4.77 -13.18
C LEU A 132 -8.35 3.89 -13.66
N PRO A 133 -7.71 4.21 -14.80
CA PRO A 133 -6.62 3.40 -15.34
C PRO A 133 -5.31 3.55 -14.55
N ALA A 134 -4.66 2.41 -14.29
CA ALA A 134 -3.44 2.28 -13.51
C ALA A 134 -2.21 2.90 -14.21
N ARG A 135 -1.65 3.98 -13.63
CA ARG A 135 -0.42 4.64 -14.11
C ARG A 135 0.80 3.86 -13.64
N ARG A 136 1.50 3.21 -14.57
CA ARG A 136 2.77 2.49 -14.32
C ARG A 136 3.90 3.48 -13.99
N PHE A 137 4.29 3.57 -12.72
CA PHE A 137 5.54 4.22 -12.31
C PHE A 137 6.73 3.28 -12.57
N ARG A 138 7.66 3.64 -13.46
CA ARG A 138 8.95 2.97 -13.61
C ARG A 138 10.01 3.69 -12.76
N LEU A 139 10.67 2.94 -11.86
CA LEU A 139 11.69 3.33 -10.87
C LEU A 139 12.99 3.97 -11.43
N LEU A 140 13.06 4.27 -12.72
CA LEU A 140 14.27 4.74 -13.39
C LEU A 140 14.72 6.19 -13.06
N PRO A 141 13.86 7.18 -12.71
CA PRO A 141 14.32 8.57 -12.58
C PRO A 141 15.01 8.89 -11.24
N LEU A 142 14.83 8.07 -10.20
CA LEU A 142 15.44 8.31 -8.88
C LEU A 142 16.93 7.95 -8.85
N ALA A 143 17.35 6.93 -9.61
CA ALA A 143 18.75 6.52 -9.69
C ALA A 143 19.63 7.59 -10.36
N SER A 144 19.10 8.31 -11.35
CA SER A 144 19.83 9.37 -12.07
C SER A 144 20.11 10.60 -11.19
N ILE A 145 19.16 10.96 -10.31
CA ILE A 145 19.33 12.09 -9.39
C ILE A 145 20.39 11.78 -8.32
N ALA A 146 20.38 10.55 -7.79
CA ALA A 146 21.35 10.11 -6.79
C ALA A 146 22.79 10.03 -7.35
N LEU A 147 22.96 9.55 -8.59
CA LEU A 147 24.28 9.53 -9.23
C LEU A 147 24.80 10.93 -9.53
N GLY A 148 23.93 11.88 -9.91
CA GLY A 148 24.30 13.27 -10.16
C GLY A 148 24.80 13.99 -8.89
N SER A 149 24.14 13.79 -7.75
CA SER A 149 24.53 14.43 -6.49
C SER A 149 25.84 13.88 -5.93
N ILE A 150 26.09 12.57 -6.05
CA ILE A 150 27.35 11.93 -5.66
C ILE A 150 28.51 12.45 -6.52
N GLY A 151 28.30 12.62 -7.84
CA GLY A 151 29.30 13.17 -8.75
C GLY A 151 29.67 14.62 -8.42
N LEU A 152 28.67 15.47 -8.16
CA LEU A 152 28.90 16.87 -7.78
C LEU A 152 29.66 16.96 -6.44
N PHE A 153 29.31 16.13 -5.47
CA PHE A 153 29.99 16.09 -4.17
C PHE A 153 31.46 15.64 -4.31
N TYR A 154 31.74 14.63 -5.16
CA TYR A 154 33.12 14.22 -5.45
C TYR A 154 33.92 15.35 -6.09
N GLN A 155 33.33 16.08 -7.04
CA GLN A 155 34.00 17.17 -7.73
C GLN A 155 34.28 18.37 -6.81
N VAL A 156 33.33 18.73 -5.93
CA VAL A 156 33.56 19.75 -4.90
C VAL A 156 34.64 19.31 -3.93
N ARG A 157 34.64 18.03 -3.50
CA ARG A 157 35.66 17.51 -2.57
C ARG A 157 37.05 17.48 -3.20
N ASN A 158 37.15 17.16 -4.49
CA ASN A 158 38.41 17.19 -5.22
C ASN A 158 38.89 18.63 -5.47
N TYR A 159 37.95 19.55 -5.76
CA TYR A 159 38.26 20.98 -5.92
C TYR A 159 38.75 21.62 -4.62
N LEU A 160 38.12 21.31 -3.47
CA LEU A 160 38.58 21.77 -2.15
C LEU A 160 39.94 21.20 -1.74
N LYS A 161 40.34 20.03 -2.30
CA LYS A 161 41.68 19.47 -2.08
C LYS A 161 42.76 20.10 -2.97
N VAL A 162 42.38 20.75 -4.06
CA VAL A 162 43.31 21.34 -5.04
C VAL A 162 43.19 22.87 -4.99
N ILE A 163 43.60 23.45 -3.86
CA ILE A 163 43.88 24.90 -3.75
C ILE A 163 45.27 25.25 -4.32
N GLU A 164 45.97 24.28 -4.94
CA GLU A 164 47.14 24.52 -5.79
C GLU A 164 46.82 24.18 -7.26
N LYS A 165 46.32 25.20 -7.98
CA LYS A 165 46.22 25.32 -9.46
C LYS A 165 45.61 24.13 -10.23
N PRO A 166 44.27 24.02 -10.34
CA PRO A 166 43.64 23.11 -11.29
C PRO A 166 43.71 23.67 -12.74
N SER A 167 44.01 22.80 -13.71
CA SER A 167 43.97 23.16 -15.14
C SER A 167 42.53 23.44 -15.59
N PRO A 168 42.23 24.62 -16.13
CA PRO A 168 40.86 25.14 -16.28
C PRO A 168 39.99 24.31 -17.23
N MET A 169 40.61 23.64 -18.21
CA MET A 169 39.88 22.90 -19.25
C MET A 169 39.16 21.65 -18.70
N ARG A 170 39.78 20.92 -17.75
CA ARG A 170 39.18 19.68 -17.21
C ARG A 170 37.99 19.96 -16.31
N PHE A 171 38.06 21.02 -15.51
CA PHE A 171 36.96 21.43 -14.64
C PHE A 171 35.75 21.90 -15.46
N PHE A 172 36.00 22.62 -16.56
CA PHE A 172 34.95 23.11 -17.45
C PHE A 172 34.19 21.96 -18.12
N ILE A 173 34.89 20.97 -18.67
CA ILE A 173 34.28 19.81 -19.35
C ILE A 173 33.35 19.04 -18.41
N VAL A 174 33.81 18.71 -17.19
CA VAL A 174 32.99 17.94 -16.26
C VAL A 174 31.77 18.74 -15.78
N SER A 175 31.95 20.04 -15.54
CA SER A 175 30.84 20.93 -15.15
C SER A 175 29.77 21.01 -16.24
N VAL A 176 30.17 21.12 -17.51
CA VAL A 176 29.24 21.14 -18.66
C VAL A 176 28.47 19.82 -18.76
N ILE A 177 29.15 18.67 -18.61
CA ILE A 177 28.50 17.36 -18.66
C ILE A 177 27.45 17.22 -17.53
N CYS A 178 27.77 17.64 -16.30
CA CYS A 178 26.82 17.60 -15.19
C CYS A 178 25.60 18.49 -15.41
N ILE A 179 25.78 19.69 -15.96
CA ILE A 179 24.68 20.61 -16.26
C ILE A 179 23.76 20.02 -17.34
N LEU A 180 24.31 19.40 -18.39
CA LEU A 180 23.52 18.76 -19.45
C LEU A 180 22.71 17.56 -18.94
N LEU A 181 23.28 16.75 -18.06
CA LEU A 181 22.55 15.62 -17.45
C LEU A 181 21.42 16.10 -16.53
N PHE A 182 21.67 17.15 -15.75
CA PHE A 182 20.66 17.74 -14.87
C PHE A 182 19.52 18.39 -15.66
N SER A 183 19.84 19.18 -16.69
CA SER A 183 18.83 19.84 -17.52
C SER A 183 17.99 18.83 -18.31
N TYR A 184 18.59 17.75 -18.81
CA TYR A 184 17.86 16.65 -19.44
C TYR A 184 16.87 15.97 -18.47
N GLY A 185 17.32 15.69 -17.23
CA GLY A 185 16.46 15.13 -16.19
C GLY A 185 15.27 16.04 -15.83
N LEU A 186 15.51 17.34 -15.69
CA LEU A 186 14.48 18.33 -15.40
C LEU A 186 13.48 18.46 -16.56
N PHE A 187 13.96 18.52 -17.80
CA PHE A 187 13.12 18.59 -19.00
C PHE A 187 12.21 17.35 -19.13
N SER A 188 12.74 16.15 -18.87
CA SER A 188 11.96 14.90 -18.87
C SER A 188 10.86 14.90 -17.81
N LEU A 189 11.09 15.52 -16.64
CA LEU A 189 10.09 15.69 -15.60
C LEU A 189 9.03 16.73 -16.01
N LEU A 190 9.42 17.85 -16.59
CA LEU A 190 8.50 18.91 -17.04
C LEU A 190 7.57 18.42 -18.16
N GLN A 191 8.08 17.62 -19.10
CA GLN A 191 7.23 16.99 -20.13
C GLN A 191 6.19 16.01 -19.55
N ARG A 192 6.38 15.49 -18.33
CA ARG A 192 5.37 14.65 -17.65
C ARG A 192 4.34 15.44 -16.85
N VAL A 193 4.63 16.72 -16.54
CA VAL A 193 3.75 17.61 -15.77
C VAL A 193 2.82 18.38 -16.69
N SER A 194 3.17 18.64 -17.95
CA SER A 194 2.27 19.28 -18.92
C SER A 194 1.07 18.36 -19.22
N PRO A 195 -0.13 18.64 -18.69
CA PRO A 195 -1.33 17.95 -19.11
C PRO A 195 -1.73 18.52 -20.48
N GLY A 196 -2.13 17.65 -21.41
CA GLY A 196 -2.55 18.06 -22.75
C GLY A 196 -3.50 19.25 -22.73
N SER A 197 -3.00 20.38 -23.24
CA SER A 197 -3.80 21.54 -23.59
C SER A 197 -4.48 21.24 -24.93
N SER A 198 -5.77 20.95 -24.84
CA SER A 198 -6.83 21.23 -25.83
C SER A 198 -6.61 20.77 -27.26
N ASP A 199 -7.15 19.57 -27.56
CA ASP A 199 -7.85 19.34 -28.83
C ASP A 199 -9.11 20.23 -28.86
N LYS A 200 -9.07 21.28 -29.68
CA LYS A 200 -10.24 21.92 -30.29
C LYS A 200 -9.84 22.40 -31.69
N ASN A 201 -10.08 21.57 -32.69
CA ASN A 201 -10.90 21.90 -33.86
C ASN A 201 -11.21 20.63 -34.65
#